data_AF-A0A433P4P7-F1
#
_entry.id   AF-A0A433P4P7-F1
#
_cell.length_a   1.000
_cell.length_b   1.000
_cell.length_c   1.000
_cell.angle_alpha   90.00
_cell.angle_beta   90.00
_cell.angle_gamma   90.00
#
_symmetry.space_group_name_H-M   'P 1'
#
loop_
_entity.id
_entity.type
_entity.pdbx_description
1 polymer ?
#
loop_
_entity_poly.entity_id
_entity_poly.type
_entity_poly.pdbx_seq_one_letter_code
_entity_poly.pdbx_strand_id
1 'polypeptide(L)'
;MSQQPSATQDTLHTLTHLHASHPDLRHSLFDDRGRFIHLTPADYDTVASFVTVRGRVSLAELAANSGKLLGVEEGEEGRYEVAM
;
A
#
# COMPACT_ATOMS: atom_id res chain seq x y z
N MET A 1 -22.54 27.96 16.90
CA MET A 1 -22.90 26.58 16.48
C MET A 1 -21.67 25.99 15.82
N SER A 2 -20.91 25.17 16.54
CA SER A 2 -19.77 24.46 15.97
C SER A 2 -20.32 23.33 15.12
N GLN A 3 -20.24 23.45 13.79
CA GLN A 3 -20.57 22.33 12.90
C GLN A 3 -19.59 21.21 13.19
N GLN A 4 -20.10 20.06 13.64
CA GLN A 4 -19.31 18.86 13.76
C GLN A 4 -18.81 18.48 12.36
N PRO A 5 -17.51 18.19 12.20
CA PRO A 5 -16.97 17.69 10.94
C PRO A 5 -17.78 16.47 10.45
N SER A 6 -17.95 16.37 9.14
CA SER A 6 -18.63 15.21 8.56
C SER A 6 -17.85 13.93 8.88
N ALA A 7 -18.52 12.78 8.95
CA ALA A 7 -17.85 11.49 9.18
C ALA A 7 -16.69 11.24 8.18
N THR A 8 -16.82 11.74 6.95
CA THR A 8 -15.76 11.73 5.93
C THR A 8 -14.57 12.61 6.32
N GLN A 9 -14.82 13.83 6.81
CA GLN A 9 -13.75 14.74 7.26
C GLN A 9 -13.04 14.20 8.51
N ASP A 10 -13.77 13.62 9.46
CA ASP A 10 -13.17 12.99 10.65
C ASP A 10 -12.31 11.78 10.29
N THR A 11 -12.78 10.95 9.36
CA THR A 11 -12.01 9.80 8.85
C THR A 11 -10.73 10.28 8.16
N LEU A 12 -10.84 11.30 7.29
CA LEU A 12 -9.68 11.86 6.57
C LEU A 12 -8.67 12.49 7.54
N HIS A 13 -9.16 13.26 8.52
CA HIS A 13 -8.31 13.87 9.55
C HIS A 13 -7.57 12.80 10.37
N THR A 14 -8.27 11.74 10.78
CA THR A 14 -7.68 10.62 11.53
C THR A 14 -6.61 9.90 10.72
N LEU A 15 -6.88 9.58 9.44
CA LEU A 15 -5.90 8.94 8.56
C LEU A 15 -4.67 9.83 8.32
N THR A 16 -4.89 11.12 8.10
CA THR A 16 -3.79 12.08 7.90
C THR A 16 -2.93 12.18 9.16
N HIS A 17 -3.56 12.22 10.34
CA HIS A 17 -2.85 12.26 11.62
C HIS A 17 -2.04 10.99 11.88
N LEU A 18 -2.62 9.80 11.64
CA LEU A 18 -1.91 8.52 11.74
C LEU A 18 -0.70 8.47 10.81
N HIS A 19 -0.87 8.90 9.55
CA HIS A 19 0.21 8.96 8.57
C HIS A 19 1.33 9.92 8.99
N ALA A 20 1.00 11.05 9.64
CA ALA A 20 1.97 12.00 10.14
C ALA A 20 2.71 11.52 11.40
N SER A 21 2.01 10.84 12.30
CA SER A 21 2.54 10.39 13.59
C SER A 21 3.33 9.07 13.51
N HIS A 22 3.06 8.23 12.52
CA HIS A 22 3.66 6.90 12.37
C HIS A 22 4.22 6.70 10.95
N PRO A 23 5.37 7.31 10.63
CA PRO A 23 5.98 7.25 9.31
C PRO A 23 6.39 5.83 8.89
N ASP A 24 6.65 4.94 9.84
CA ASP A 24 6.94 3.52 9.69
C ASP A 24 5.72 2.70 9.22
N LEU A 25 4.49 3.16 9.51
CA LEU A 25 3.26 2.47 9.12
C LEU A 25 2.78 2.83 7.70
N ARG A 26 3.43 3.79 7.03
CA ARG A 26 3.01 4.31 5.72
C ARG A 26 3.06 3.27 4.61
N HIS A 27 3.92 2.26 4.77
CA HIS A 27 4.14 1.19 3.80
C HIS A 27 3.57 -0.15 4.28
N SER A 28 2.77 -0.13 5.34
CA SER A 28 2.29 -1.33 6.00
C SER A 28 0.88 -1.69 5.53
N LEU A 29 0.71 -2.96 5.19
CA LEU A 29 -0.54 -3.56 4.77
C LEU A 29 -1.02 -4.56 5.82
N PHE A 30 -2.34 -4.71 5.92
CA PHE A 30 -2.96 -5.80 6.66
C PHE A 30 -3.51 -6.80 5.64
N ASP A 31 -3.16 -8.08 5.79
CA ASP A 31 -3.84 -9.13 5.03
C ASP A 31 -5.21 -9.48 5.64
N ASP A 32 -5.96 -10.34 4.94
CA ASP A 32 -7.28 -10.84 5.35
C ASP A 32 -7.25 -11.66 6.65
N ARG A 33 -6.07 -12.05 7.10
CA ARG A 33 -5.81 -12.83 8.31
C ARG A 33 -5.29 -11.97 9.47
N GLY A 34 -5.23 -10.65 9.28
CA GLY A 34 -4.71 -9.70 10.28
C GLY A 34 -3.20 -9.75 10.44
N ARG A 35 -2.46 -10.37 9.51
CA ARG A 35 -0.99 -10.31 9.50
C ARG A 35 -0.55 -8.96 8.97
N PHE A 36 0.47 -8.44 9.64
CA PHE A 36 1.13 -7.21 9.26
C PHE A 36 2.14 -7.51 8.15
N ILE A 37 1.93 -6.96 6.96
CA ILE A 37 2.86 -7.05 5.83
C ILE A 37 3.53 -5.70 5.70
N HIS A 38 4.81 -5.63 6.04
CA HIS A 38 5.60 -4.42 5.85
C HIS A 38 6.18 -4.43 4.43
N LEU A 39 5.78 -3.49 3.58
CA LEU A 39 6.49 -3.25 2.32
C LEU A 39 7.79 -2.51 2.62
N THR A 40 8.87 -2.91 1.96
CA THR A 40 10.09 -2.12 2.05
C THR A 40 9.84 -0.73 1.42
N PRO A 41 10.60 0.32 1.82
CA PRO A 41 10.48 1.62 1.17
C PRO A 41 10.66 1.54 -0.36
N ALA A 42 11.53 0.67 -0.85
CA ALA A 42 11.77 0.46 -2.28
C ALA A 42 10.56 -0.15 -3.00
N ASP A 43 9.90 -1.13 -2.38
CA ASP A 43 8.67 -1.73 -2.90
C ASP A 43 7.55 -0.69 -2.99
N TYR A 44 7.43 0.13 -1.94
CA TYR A 44 6.45 1.21 -1.88
C TYR A 44 6.69 2.25 -2.97
N ASP A 45 7.92 2.71 -3.15
CA ASP A 45 8.29 3.69 -4.19
C ASP A 45 8.03 3.15 -5.59
N THR A 46 8.27 1.86 -5.82
CA THR A 46 7.99 1.19 -7.09
C THR A 46 6.50 1.18 -7.41
N VAL A 47 5.66 0.84 -6.42
CA VAL A 47 4.20 0.89 -6.56
C VAL A 47 3.68 2.33 -6.72
N ALA A 48 4.20 3.27 -5.94
CA ALA A 48 3.81 4.69 -6.00
C ALA A 48 4.16 5.32 -7.35
N SER A 49 5.33 4.99 -7.91
CA SER A 49 5.74 5.42 -9.24
C SER A 49 4.82 4.85 -10.33
N PHE A 50 4.46 3.56 -10.23
CA PHE A 50 3.51 2.93 -11.16
C PHE A 50 2.16 3.66 -11.17
N VAL A 51 1.59 3.94 -9.99
CA VAL A 51 0.31 4.66 -9.87
C VAL A 51 0.43 6.10 -10.39
N THR A 52 1.51 6.80 -10.06
CA THR A 52 1.72 8.20 -10.46
C THR A 52 1.87 8.36 -11.97
N VAL A 53 2.66 7.48 -12.62
CA VAL A 53 2.90 7.53 -14.07
C VAL A 53 1.66 7.10 -14.86
N ARG A 54 0.90 6.12 -14.37
CA ARG A 54 -0.31 5.61 -15.04
C ARG A 54 -1.56 6.44 -14.74
N GLY A 55 -1.55 7.25 -13.69
CA GLY A 55 -2.71 8.03 -13.25
C GLY A 55 -3.73 7.15 -12.52
N ARG A 56 -4.97 7.06 -13.05
CA ARG A 56 -6.01 6.24 -12.42
C ARG A 56 -5.77 4.76 -12.72
N VAL A 57 -5.28 4.04 -11.72
CA VAL A 57 -5.08 2.59 -11.78
C VAL A 57 -6.23 1.90 -11.06
N SER A 58 -6.87 0.93 -11.71
CA SER A 58 -7.87 0.08 -11.06
C SER A 58 -7.21 -0.93 -10.12
N LEU A 59 -7.95 -1.42 -9.11
CA LEU A 59 -7.44 -2.46 -8.22
C LEU A 59 -7.05 -3.73 -9.00
N ALA A 60 -7.78 -4.06 -10.07
CA ALA A 60 -7.47 -5.19 -10.94
C ALA A 60 -6.14 -5.02 -11.67
N GLU A 61 -5.85 -3.83 -12.20
CA GLU A 61 -4.56 -3.53 -12.83
C GLU A 61 -3.42 -3.56 -11.81
N LEU A 62 -3.64 -3.03 -10.61
CA LEU A 62 -2.65 -3.06 -9.55
C LEU A 62 -2.31 -4.50 -9.14
N ALA A 63 -3.32 -5.35 -8.98
CA ALA A 63 -3.14 -6.77 -8.66
C ALA A 63 -2.45 -7.55 -9.78
N ALA A 64 -2.74 -7.25 -11.05
CA ALA A 64 -2.09 -7.91 -12.19
C ALA A 64 -0.60 -7.55 -12.33
N ASN A 65 -0.18 -6.39 -11.81
CA ASN A 65 1.21 -5.94 -11.88
C ASN A 65 1.97 -6.10 -10.55
N SER A 66 1.29 -6.37 -9.43
CA SER A 66 1.91 -6.39 -8.10
C SER A 66 3.00 -7.44 -7.96
N GLY A 67 2.81 -8.64 -8.53
CA GLY A 67 3.82 -9.71 -8.55
C GLY A 67 5.17 -9.22 -9.10
N LYS A 68 5.11 -8.53 -10.24
CA LYS A 68 6.28 -7.93 -10.91
C LYS A 68 6.82 -6.69 -10.20
N LEU A 69 5.94 -5.84 -9.68
CA LEU A 69 6.33 -4.60 -8.97
C LEU A 69 7.03 -4.89 -7.64
N LEU A 70 6.67 -6.00 -6.99
CA LEU A 70 7.17 -6.41 -5.68
C LEU A 70 8.19 -7.55 -5.77
N GLY A 71 8.60 -7.96 -6.99
CA GLY A 71 9.57 -9.03 -7.20
C GLY A 71 9.17 -10.40 -6.63
N VAL A 72 7.87 -10.65 -6.47
CA VAL A 72 7.29 -11.90 -5.95
C VAL A 72 6.68 -12.76 -7.07
N GLU A 73 7.22 -12.67 -8.29
CA GLU A 73 6.80 -13.57 -9.37
C GLU A 73 7.03 -15.02 -8.93
N GLU A 74 5.98 -15.84 -9.07
CA GLU A 74 6.04 -17.27 -8.73
C GLU A 74 7.14 -17.92 -9.58
N GLY A 75 8.28 -18.24 -8.94
CA GLY A 75 9.17 -19.24 -9.51
C GLY A 75 8.38 -20.53 -9.70
N GLU A 76 8.54 -21.18 -10.85
CA GLU A 76 8.05 -22.55 -11.05
C GLU A 76 8.45 -23.35 -9.80
N GLU A 77 7.48 -23.82 -9.03
CA GLU A 77 7.67 -24.49 -7.73
C GLU A 77 7.70 -23.58 -6.46
N GLY A 78 6.86 -22.56 -6.36
CA GLY A 78 6.37 -22.03 -5.08
C GLY A 78 7.42 -21.51 -4.09
N ARG A 79 8.61 -21.16 -4.60
CA ARG A 79 9.71 -20.57 -3.83
C ARG A 79 9.84 -19.11 -4.23
N TYR A 80 9.52 -18.21 -3.32
CA TYR A 80 9.81 -16.79 -3.46
C TYR A 80 11.34 -16.62 -3.42
N GLU A 81 11.99 -16.38 -4.55
CA GLU A 81 13.37 -15.91 -4.56
C GLU A 81 13.34 -14.40 -4.29
N VAL A 82 13.64 -14.02 -3.04
CA VAL A 82 13.92 -12.62 -2.73
C VAL A 82 15.27 -12.29 -3.36
N ALA A 83 15.26 -11.52 -4.45
CA ALA A 83 16.48 -11.00 -5.05
C ALA A 83 17.23 -10.14 -4.01
N MET A 84 18.40 -10.61 -3.59
CA MET A 84 19.33 -9.90 -2.69
C MET A 84 20.18 -8.87 -3.43
#